data_AF-C4IHH9-F1
#
_entry.id   AF-C4IHH9-F1
#
_cell.length_a   1.000
_cell.length_b   1.000
_cell.length_c   1.000
_cell.angle_alpha   90.00
_cell.angle_beta   90.00
_cell.angle_gamma   90.00
#
_symmetry.space_group_name_H-M   'P 1'
#
loop_
_entity.id
_entity.type
_entity.pdbx_description
1 polymer ?
#
loop_
_entity_poly.entity_id
_entity_poly.type
_entity_poly.pdbx_seq_one_letter_code
_entity_poly.pdbx_strand_id
1 'polypeptide(L)'
;MDKWTYEIDITRDMWRGGLYDTKEKAIKEGKRDAIEDGRQSFKVGIIEEPTNFGVDVDQVIENIQEAMYEEIGEAAEDYLDDVTKEDALELEKRLNEVFYKWQEEHNYKPSFYKVISEEVIEVVQ
;
A
#
# COMPACT_ATOMS: atom_id res chain seq x y z
N MET A 1 -3.87 17.07 0.82
CA MET A 1 -5.31 17.24 0.56
C MET A 1 -5.90 15.85 0.63
N ASP A 2 -7.00 15.70 1.36
CA ASP A 2 -7.63 14.40 1.53
C ASP A 2 -8.30 13.97 0.23
N LYS A 3 -8.15 12.69 -0.13
CA LYS A 3 -8.86 12.10 -1.26
C LYS A 3 -10.05 11.30 -0.75
N TRP A 4 -11.12 11.29 -1.53
CA TRP A 4 -12.39 10.67 -1.19
C TRP A 4 -12.75 9.61 -2.21
N THR A 5 -13.40 8.54 -1.74
CA THR A 5 -13.99 7.50 -2.59
C THR A 5 -15.37 7.11 -2.09
N TYR A 6 -16.05 6.24 -2.82
CA TYR A 6 -17.35 5.68 -2.45
C TYR A 6 -17.43 4.18 -2.76
N GLU A 7 -18.38 3.51 -2.13
CA GLU A 7 -18.75 2.13 -2.44
C GLU A 7 -20.27 1.99 -2.33
N ILE A 8 -20.89 1.47 -3.38
CA ILE A 8 -22.35 1.36 -3.48
C ILE A 8 -22.91 0.12 -2.78
N ASP A 9 -22.05 -0.89 -2.54
CA ASP A 9 -22.37 -2.05 -1.72
C ASP A 9 -21.80 -1.88 -0.31
N ILE A 10 -22.63 -1.41 0.62
CA ILE A 10 -22.24 -1.13 2.01
C ILE A 10 -21.69 -2.36 2.75
N THR A 11 -21.91 -3.57 2.24
CA THR A 11 -21.43 -4.82 2.85
C THR A 11 -19.98 -5.17 2.46
N ARG A 12 -19.38 -4.43 1.51
CA ARG A 12 -18.02 -4.72 1.02
C ARG A 12 -16.96 -3.93 1.74
N ASP A 13 -15.86 -4.59 2.06
CA ASP A 13 -14.67 -3.93 2.61
C ASP A 13 -13.75 -3.34 1.53
N MET A 14 -13.83 -3.85 0.29
CA MET A 14 -13.12 -3.27 -0.85
C MET A 14 -13.97 -2.21 -1.54
N TRP A 15 -13.41 -1.01 -1.68
CA TRP A 15 -14.07 0.13 -2.30
C TRP A 15 -13.68 0.24 -3.77
N ARG A 16 -14.68 0.42 -4.64
CA ARG A 16 -14.50 0.41 -6.10
C ARG A 16 -14.86 1.73 -6.78
N GLY A 17 -15.33 2.72 -6.02
CA GLY A 17 -15.63 4.05 -6.56
C GLY A 17 -14.38 4.79 -7.05
N GLY A 18 -14.60 5.86 -7.81
CA GLY A 18 -13.53 6.75 -8.23
C GLY A 18 -12.84 7.44 -7.05
N LEU A 19 -11.69 8.06 -7.32
CA LEU A 19 -10.98 8.93 -6.37
C LEU A 19 -11.25 10.40 -6.70
N TYR A 20 -11.55 11.20 -5.68
CA TYR A 20 -11.95 12.60 -5.83
C TYR A 20 -11.30 13.49 -4.78
N ASP A 21 -11.00 14.74 -5.15
CA ASP A 21 -10.39 15.72 -4.24
C ASP A 21 -11.38 16.32 -3.22
N THR A 22 -12.67 16.00 -3.33
CA THR A 22 -13.73 16.54 -2.46
C THR A 22 -14.76 15.47 -2.12
N LYS A 23 -15.28 15.56 -0.90
CA LYS A 23 -16.38 14.71 -0.41
C LYS A 23 -17.62 14.87 -1.27
N GLU A 24 -17.97 16.11 -1.63
CA GLU A 24 -19.17 16.44 -2.40
C GLU A 24 -19.16 15.77 -3.77
N LYS A 25 -18.00 15.70 -4.43
CA LYS A 25 -17.86 15.01 -5.72
C LYS A 25 -17.97 13.50 -5.56
N ALA A 26 -17.34 12.92 -4.52
CA ALA A 26 -17.49 11.50 -4.21
C ALA A 26 -18.94 11.12 -3.91
N ILE A 27 -19.67 11.93 -3.12
CA ILE A 27 -21.09 11.76 -2.85
C ILE A 27 -21.91 11.86 -4.13
N LYS A 28 -21.63 12.85 -4.99
CA LYS A 28 -22.37 13.05 -6.25
C LYS A 28 -22.24 11.84 -7.17
N GLU A 29 -21.03 11.35 -7.39
CA GLU A 29 -20.77 10.20 -8.27
C GLU A 29 -21.29 8.91 -7.63
N GLY A 30 -21.08 8.72 -6.32
CA GLY A 30 -21.63 7.57 -5.59
C GLY A 30 -23.16 7.53 -5.59
N LYS A 31 -23.83 8.68 -5.48
CA LYS A 31 -25.29 8.77 -5.58
C LYS A 31 -25.78 8.42 -6.99
N ARG A 32 -25.09 8.88 -8.05
CA ARG A 32 -25.44 8.52 -9.44
C ARG A 32 -25.37 7.00 -9.61
N ASP A 33 -24.24 6.39 -9.26
CA ASP A 33 -24.01 4.97 -9.46
C ASP A 33 -24.93 4.12 -8.58
N ALA A 34 -25.23 4.56 -7.35
CA ALA A 34 -26.19 3.91 -6.47
C ALA A 34 -27.62 3.92 -7.05
N ILE A 35 -28.05 5.04 -7.65
CA ILE A 35 -29.35 5.13 -8.34
C ILE A 35 -29.40 4.17 -9.54
N GLU A 36 -28.34 4.15 -10.35
CA GLU A 36 -28.23 3.27 -11.52
C GLU A 36 -28.28 1.77 -11.13
N ASP A 37 -27.69 1.39 -10.00
CA ASP A 37 -27.69 0.00 -9.48
C ASP A 37 -28.89 -0.30 -8.55
N GLY A 38 -29.83 0.64 -8.36
CA GLY A 38 -31.02 0.46 -7.54
C GLY A 38 -30.76 0.37 -6.02
N ARG A 39 -29.63 0.91 -5.55
CA ARG A 39 -29.24 0.93 -4.13
C ARG A 39 -29.96 2.05 -3.38
N GLN A 40 -30.37 1.75 -2.14
CA GLN A 40 -31.02 2.72 -1.24
C GLN A 40 -30.00 3.54 -0.45
N SER A 41 -28.77 3.04 -0.33
CA SER A 41 -27.70 3.68 0.43
C SER A 41 -26.35 3.30 -0.17
N PHE A 42 -25.34 4.13 0.03
CA PHE A 42 -23.94 3.84 -0.30
C PHE A 42 -23.05 4.40 0.80
N LYS A 43 -21.76 4.05 0.81
CA LYS A 43 -20.79 4.63 1.74
C LYS A 43 -19.81 5.54 1.04
N VAL A 44 -19.39 6.60 1.74
CA VAL A 44 -18.38 7.56 1.30
C VAL A 44 -17.28 7.63 2.34
N GLY A 45 -16.02 7.77 1.92
CA GLY A 45 -14.90 7.66 2.83
C GLY A 45 -13.66 8.42 2.39
N ILE A 46 -12.82 8.73 3.38
CA ILE A 46 -11.52 9.36 3.21
C ILE A 46 -10.48 8.26 3.02
N ILE A 47 -9.59 8.44 2.03
CA ILE A 47 -8.50 7.52 1.78
C ILE A 47 -7.17 8.05 2.30
N GLU A 48 -6.31 7.11 2.66
CA GLU A 48 -4.89 7.30 2.94
C GLU A 48 -4.09 6.42 1.98
N GLU A 49 -3.15 7.02 1.27
CA GLU A 49 -2.20 6.27 0.44
C GLU A 49 -1.22 5.53 1.34
N PRO A 50 -0.91 4.26 1.08
CA PRO A 50 -0.02 3.49 1.92
C PRO A 50 1.40 4.04 1.82
N THR A 51 2.20 3.80 2.86
CA THR A 51 3.65 3.96 2.74
C THR A 51 4.17 2.98 1.69
N ASN A 52 4.96 3.46 0.73
CA ASN A 52 5.68 2.59 -0.20
C ASN A 52 6.92 2.02 0.49
N PHE A 53 6.73 0.92 1.23
CA PHE A 53 7.82 0.26 1.92
C PHE A 53 8.90 -0.23 0.94
N GLY A 54 10.14 -0.18 1.42
CA GLY A 54 11.32 -0.58 0.68
C GLY A 54 11.78 -2.00 0.99
N VAL A 55 12.95 -2.33 0.47
CA VAL A 55 13.78 -3.46 0.89
C VAL A 55 14.31 -3.17 2.30
N ASP A 56 14.07 -4.10 3.21
CA ASP A 56 14.66 -4.15 4.55
C ASP A 56 16.01 -4.86 4.43
N VAL A 57 17.10 -4.14 4.66
CA VAL A 57 18.45 -4.67 4.46
C VAL A 57 18.84 -5.69 5.53
N ASP A 58 18.33 -5.54 6.75
CA ASP A 58 18.67 -6.42 7.87
C ASP A 58 18.11 -7.82 7.56
N GLN A 59 16.87 -7.89 7.05
CA GLN A 59 16.28 -9.14 6.59
C GLN A 59 17.01 -9.74 5.39
N VAL A 60 17.51 -8.91 4.46
CA VAL A 60 18.30 -9.39 3.32
C VAL A 60 19.61 -10.02 3.79
N ILE A 61 20.30 -9.40 4.74
CA ILE A 61 21.54 -9.92 5.31
C ILE A 61 21.28 -11.24 6.03
N GLU A 62 20.30 -11.27 6.95
CA GLU A 62 19.92 -12.47 7.71
C GLU A 62 19.63 -13.66 6.77
N ASN A 63 18.80 -13.44 5.74
CA ASN A 63 18.47 -14.48 4.76
C ASN A 63 19.71 -15.02 4.02
N ILE A 64 20.70 -14.16 3.75
CA ILE A 64 21.95 -14.57 3.09
C ILE A 64 22.84 -15.35 4.07
N GLN A 65 22.93 -14.92 5.33
CA GLN A 65 23.69 -15.62 6.36
C GLN A 65 23.15 -17.04 6.58
N GLU A 66 21.83 -17.17 6.70
CA GLU A 66 21.16 -18.47 6.82
C GLU A 66 21.45 -19.37 5.61
N ALA A 67 21.31 -18.85 4.39
CA ALA A 67 21.60 -19.61 3.17
C ALA A 67 23.06 -20.09 3.11
N MET A 68 24.01 -19.24 3.51
CA MET A 68 25.43 -19.60 3.53
C MET A 68 25.74 -20.65 4.60
N TYR A 69 25.11 -20.54 5.78
CA TYR A 69 25.23 -21.54 6.83
C TYR A 69 24.60 -22.88 6.43
N GLU A 70 23.46 -22.89 5.74
CA GLU A 70 22.86 -24.10 5.20
C GLU A 70 23.76 -24.81 4.19
N GLU A 71 24.51 -24.05 3.38
CA GLU A 71 25.41 -24.61 2.36
C GLU A 71 26.77 -25.07 2.93
N ILE A 72 27.38 -24.28 3.79
CA ILE A 72 28.78 -24.41 4.21
C ILE A 72 28.91 -24.88 5.68
N GLY A 73 27.84 -24.79 6.46
CA GLY A 73 27.81 -25.10 7.88
C GLY A 73 28.53 -24.05 8.72
N GLU A 74 29.04 -24.47 9.88
CA GLU A 74 29.73 -23.64 10.89
C GLU A 74 30.84 -22.76 10.31
N ALA A 75 31.48 -23.16 9.22
CA ALA A 75 32.52 -22.34 8.59
C ALA A 75 32.01 -21.01 8.00
N ALA A 76 30.70 -20.83 7.85
CA ALA A 76 30.06 -19.59 7.42
C ALA A 76 29.34 -18.83 8.55
N GLU A 77 29.45 -19.28 9.81
CA GLU A 77 28.73 -18.71 10.96
C GLU A 77 28.94 -17.19 11.11
N ASP A 78 30.19 -16.70 10.95
CA ASP A 78 30.52 -15.28 11.15
C ASP A 78 30.34 -14.41 9.88
N TYR A 79 29.82 -14.94 8.77
CA TYR A 79 29.74 -14.19 7.51
C TYR A 79 28.78 -13.01 7.66
N LEU A 80 29.25 -11.78 7.43
CA LEU A 80 28.48 -10.52 7.55
C LEU A 80 28.05 -10.12 8.97
N ASP A 81 28.51 -10.81 10.02
CA ASP A 81 28.20 -10.46 11.41
C ASP A 81 28.80 -9.12 11.86
N ASP A 82 29.81 -8.61 11.15
CA ASP A 82 30.50 -7.37 11.44
C ASP A 82 29.97 -6.16 10.66
N VAL A 83 28.86 -6.32 9.91
CA VAL A 83 28.21 -5.22 9.19
C VAL A 83 27.80 -4.13 10.18
N THR A 84 28.34 -2.93 9.98
CA THR A 84 27.99 -1.78 10.82
C THR A 84 26.60 -1.26 10.45
N LYS A 85 25.98 -0.54 11.38
CA LYS A 85 24.71 0.15 11.12
C LYS A 85 24.84 1.15 9.98
N GLU A 86 25.96 1.86 9.89
CA GLU A 86 26.24 2.82 8.83
C GLU A 86 26.30 2.14 7.46
N ASP A 87 26.99 1.00 7.36
CA ASP A 87 27.09 0.22 6.12
C ASP A 87 25.74 -0.39 5.72
N ALA A 88 24.96 -0.90 6.68
CA ALA A 88 23.61 -1.41 6.46
C ALA A 88 22.70 -0.29 5.91
N LEU A 89 22.68 0.89 6.52
CA LEU A 89 21.89 2.03 6.06
C LEU A 89 22.33 2.53 4.67
N GLU A 90 23.63 2.50 4.36
CA GLU A 90 24.11 2.80 3.00
C GLU A 90 23.55 1.79 1.99
N LEU A 91 23.66 0.49 2.29
CA LEU A 91 23.18 -0.57 1.44
C LEU A 91 21.66 -0.51 1.24
N GLU A 92 20.89 -0.29 2.31
CA GLU A 92 19.44 -0.13 2.27
C GLU A 92 19.04 1.00 1.32
N LYS A 93 19.70 2.16 1.43
CA LYS A 93 19.45 3.29 0.55
C LYS A 93 19.69 2.90 -0.91
N ARG A 94 20.81 2.24 -1.21
CA ARG A 94 21.18 1.84 -2.59
C ARG A 94 20.21 0.80 -3.17
N LEU A 95 19.82 -0.20 -2.38
CA LEU A 95 18.84 -1.21 -2.80
C LEU A 95 17.47 -0.58 -3.04
N ASN A 96 17.05 0.34 -2.18
CA ASN A 96 15.78 1.05 -2.34
C ASN A 96 15.75 1.99 -3.56
N GLU A 97 16.85 2.66 -3.87
CA GLU A 97 16.96 3.44 -5.13
C GLU A 97 16.73 2.54 -6.36
N VAL A 98 17.29 1.33 -6.38
CA VAL A 98 17.08 0.36 -7.47
C VAL A 98 15.63 -0.15 -7.47
N PHE A 99 15.12 -0.56 -6.31
CA PHE A 99 13.78 -1.14 -6.18
C PHE A 99 12.69 -0.16 -6.59
N TYR A 100 12.74 1.08 -6.11
CA TYR A 100 11.77 2.11 -6.47
C TYR A 100 11.84 2.49 -7.94
N LYS A 101 13.04 2.55 -8.53
CA LYS A 101 13.18 2.79 -9.96
C LYS A 101 12.55 1.66 -10.78
N TRP A 102 12.78 0.41 -10.39
CA TRP A 102 12.14 -0.74 -11.03
C TRP A 102 10.61 -0.68 -10.92
N GLN A 103 10.06 -0.30 -9.76
CA GLN A 103 8.61 -0.11 -9.61
C GLN A 103 8.05 0.93 -10.59
N GLU A 104 8.76 2.04 -10.80
CA GLU A 104 8.36 3.10 -11.74
C GLU A 104 8.40 2.63 -13.19
N GLU A 105 9.50 1.99 -13.60
CA GLU A 105 9.70 1.52 -14.98
C GLU A 105 8.65 0.50 -15.41
N HIS A 106 8.10 -0.24 -14.45
CA HIS A 106 7.13 -1.30 -14.70
C HIS A 106 5.70 -1.01 -14.19
N ASN A 107 5.42 0.19 -13.68
CA ASN A 107 4.14 0.57 -13.09
C ASN A 107 3.68 -0.34 -11.93
N TYR A 108 4.60 -0.76 -11.07
CA TYR A 108 4.33 -1.58 -9.87
C TYR A 108 4.24 -0.79 -8.57
N LYS A 109 4.19 0.55 -8.63
CA LYS A 109 3.88 1.34 -7.43
C LYS A 109 2.55 0.92 -6.80
N PRO A 110 2.40 1.03 -5.47
CA PRO A 110 1.12 0.80 -4.80
C PRO A 110 0.00 1.63 -5.45
N SER A 111 -1.02 0.95 -5.96
CA SER A 111 -2.21 1.55 -6.58
C SER A 111 -3.46 1.41 -5.70
N PHE A 112 -3.27 0.86 -4.50
CA PHE A 112 -4.29 0.64 -3.48
C PHE A 112 -4.18 1.70 -2.38
N TYR A 113 -5.20 1.75 -1.53
CA TYR A 113 -5.34 2.73 -0.46
C TYR A 113 -6.06 2.11 0.74
N LYS A 114 -5.96 2.77 1.88
CA LYS A 114 -6.72 2.46 3.09
C LYS A 114 -7.85 3.47 3.25
N VAL A 115 -9.05 3.02 3.59
CA VAL A 115 -10.13 3.93 4.04
C VAL A 115 -9.97 4.15 5.54
N ILE A 116 -9.81 5.41 5.95
CA ILE A 116 -9.51 5.78 7.35
C ILE A 116 -10.72 6.34 8.09
N SER A 117 -11.76 6.72 7.35
CA SER A 117 -13.03 7.17 7.89
C SER A 117 -14.10 6.94 6.84
N GLU A 118 -15.28 6.51 7.26
CA GLU A 118 -16.42 6.27 6.37
C GLU A 118 -17.74 6.69 7.03
N GLU A 119 -18.73 7.00 6.19
CA GLU A 119 -20.12 7.18 6.60
C GLU A 119 -21.06 6.64 5.51
N VAL A 120 -22.28 6.29 5.91
CA VAL A 120 -23.34 5.84 5.00
C VAL A 120 -24.21 7.02 4.60
N ILE A 121 -24.50 7.12 3.31
CA ILE A 121 -25.37 8.13 2.69
C ILE A 121 -26.61 7.43 2.14
N GLU A 122 -27.77 7.89 2.60
CA GLU A 122 -29.06 7.46 2.05
C GLU A 122 -29.35 8.12 0.70
N VAL A 123 -29.81 7.32 -0.25
CA VAL A 123 -30.27 7.76 -1.57
C VAL A 123 -31.74 8.11 -1.45
N VAL A 124 -32.03 9.33 -1.02
CA VAL A 124 -33.39 9.87 -1.12
C VAL A 124 -33.73 10.02 -2.60
N GLN A 125 -34.71 9.24 -3.04
CA GLN A 125 -35.30 9.28 -4.40
C GLN A 125 -36.12 10.55 -4.61
#